data_AF-A0A3C0CT64-F1
#
_entry.id   AF-A0A3C0CT64-F1
#
_cell.length_a   1.000
_cell.length_b   1.000
_cell.length_c   1.000
_cell.angle_alpha   90.00
_cell.angle_beta   90.00
_cell.angle_gamma   90.00
#
_symmetry.space_group_name_H-M   'P 1'
#
loop_
_entity.id
_entity.type
_entity.pdbx_description
1 polymer ?
#
loop_
_entity_poly.entity_id
_entity_poly.type
_entity_poly.pdbx_seq_one_letter_code
_entity_poly.pdbx_strand_id
1 'polypeptide(L)'
;ALTGAAIYSFGRRYIGSLAGKIGSLIYLSVPVVFWESQIAYADLSSALYIALAVYAVVNWEETGSGRWLWVAGAAGGFALGTKVLCGIPVAVLCAWVLLASLKRSGWKSGLLGALTLGALSLIVGSPWYIKSFIYTGNPVYPFLFNIFGGRNWTQANADAYRQSQLVFGMGRGCANFLMLPWNLTMNGYKFFDTKSLFGILGPAYLGLAPLVFFVQKKRGLILRLALLSFIFIAAWFVLMQQSRYMIGILPILSVICAAGAAEALQVWRPLRTAVILFLAVCVICTGLMGIFLAQGNGTKVVLGIESKDDYASWTLDTYDAQIYINKNAPANAGVAMFGEVRGFYLDRDYIWANPGHHEMIPWARFSKGPDMVNFLIKSGYTYAIINWRFFSPETDCGRIISDAIGRGIMCEEYASHAVSVYSLRSE
;
A
#
# COMPACT_ATOMS: atom_id res chain seq x y z
N ALA A 1 13.40 5.39 -6.77
CA ALA A 1 14.35 6.47 -7.13
C ALA A 1 13.83 7.88 -6.81
N LEU A 2 12.68 8.30 -7.36
CA LEU A 2 12.14 9.65 -7.17
C LEU A 2 11.97 10.04 -5.69
N THR A 3 11.43 9.16 -4.85
CA THR A 3 11.31 9.40 -3.41
C THR A 3 12.67 9.65 -2.75
N GLY A 4 13.69 8.87 -3.14
CA GLY A 4 15.08 9.09 -2.71
C GLY A 4 15.61 10.47 -3.13
N ALA A 5 15.34 10.90 -4.37
CA ALA A 5 15.72 12.24 -4.84
C ALA A 5 15.01 13.36 -4.07
N ALA A 6 13.74 13.17 -3.69
CA ALA A 6 13.00 14.10 -2.84
C ALA A 6 13.62 14.20 -1.44
N ILE A 7 13.97 13.06 -0.82
CA ILE A 7 14.68 13.00 0.47
C ILE A 7 16.05 13.69 0.39
N TYR A 8 16.82 13.40 -0.67
CA TYR A 8 18.11 14.04 -0.92
C TYR A 8 17.97 15.57 -0.97
N SER A 9 17.03 16.06 -1.77
CA SER A 9 16.77 17.48 -1.96
C SER A 9 16.32 18.16 -0.67
N PHE A 10 15.44 17.50 0.09
CA PHE A 10 14.99 17.96 1.40
C PHE A 10 16.17 18.08 2.37
N GLY A 11 16.90 16.99 2.58
CA GLY A 11 18.01 16.94 3.52
C GLY A 11 19.12 17.92 3.15
N ARG A 12 19.49 17.99 1.87
CA ARG A 12 20.51 18.92 1.36
C ARG A 12 20.14 20.37 1.64
N ARG A 13 18.88 20.76 1.38
CA ARG A 13 18.43 22.16 1.50
C ARG A 13 18.32 22.62 2.95
N TYR A 14 17.74 21.80 3.83
CA TYR A 14 17.37 22.26 5.18
C TYR A 14 18.34 21.85 6.28
N ILE A 15 19.07 20.75 6.11
CA ILE A 15 19.93 20.18 7.14
C ILE A 15 21.40 20.29 6.70
N GLY A 16 21.72 19.65 5.57
CA GLY A 16 23.04 19.65 4.92
C GLY A 16 23.18 18.53 3.89
N SER A 17 24.16 18.65 2.99
CA SER A 17 24.40 17.68 1.89
C SER A 17 24.59 16.25 2.41
N LEU A 18 25.28 16.08 3.55
CA LEU A 18 25.47 14.77 4.19
C LEU A 18 24.13 14.15 4.62
N ALA A 19 23.23 14.92 5.25
CA ALA A 19 21.92 14.44 5.63
C ALA A 19 21.07 14.04 4.41
N GLY A 20 21.15 14.80 3.30
CA GLY A 20 20.49 14.41 2.05
C GLY A 20 20.95 13.03 1.54
N LYS A 21 22.26 12.78 1.52
CA LYS A 21 22.84 11.49 1.11
C LYS A 21 22.41 10.36 2.05
N ILE A 22 22.59 10.55 3.36
CA ILE A 22 22.26 9.55 4.38
C ILE A 22 20.76 9.21 4.35
N GLY A 23 19.87 10.20 4.30
CA GLY A 23 18.43 9.96 4.30
C GLY A 23 17.98 9.17 3.07
N SER A 24 18.53 9.51 1.89
CA SER A 24 18.23 8.78 0.66
C SER A 24 18.73 7.33 0.73
N LEU A 25 19.92 7.14 1.27
CA LEU A 25 20.52 5.83 1.45
C LEU A 25 19.70 4.98 2.42
N ILE A 26 19.30 5.52 3.58
CA ILE A 26 18.44 4.84 4.56
C ILE A 26 17.14 4.37 3.91
N TYR A 27 16.45 5.24 3.16
CA TYR A 27 15.17 4.91 2.53
C TYR A 27 15.32 3.83 1.45
N LEU A 28 16.30 4.00 0.55
CA LEU A 28 16.55 3.04 -0.53
C LEU A 28 17.08 1.70 0.01
N SER A 29 17.66 1.71 1.22
CA SER A 29 18.08 0.52 1.93
C SER A 29 16.99 -0.09 2.82
N VAL A 30 15.71 0.25 2.68
CA VAL A 30 14.64 -0.43 3.43
C VAL A 30 14.21 -1.70 2.68
N PRO A 31 14.24 -2.90 3.30
CA PRO A 31 13.85 -4.14 2.62
C PRO A 31 12.44 -4.10 2.00
N VAL A 32 11.43 -3.61 2.74
CA VAL A 32 10.06 -3.50 2.21
C VAL A 32 9.94 -2.51 1.05
N VAL A 33 10.72 -1.42 1.05
CA VAL A 33 10.76 -0.43 -0.04
C VAL A 33 11.41 -1.04 -1.29
N PHE A 34 12.50 -1.78 -1.10
CA PHE A 34 13.19 -2.45 -2.19
C PHE A 34 12.30 -3.53 -2.82
N TRP A 35 11.67 -4.37 -1.99
CA TRP A 35 10.70 -5.38 -2.44
C TRP A 35 9.55 -4.75 -3.22
N GLU A 36 8.92 -3.69 -2.69
CA GLU A 36 7.79 -3.05 -3.37
C GLU A 36 8.20 -2.36 -4.68
N SER A 37 9.47 -1.97 -4.83
CA SER A 37 9.95 -1.36 -6.07
C SER A 37 9.92 -2.28 -7.28
N GLN A 38 9.70 -3.58 -7.06
CA GLN A 38 9.65 -4.62 -8.07
C GLN A 38 8.22 -5.16 -8.28
N ILE A 39 7.21 -4.57 -7.62
CA ILE A 39 5.82 -5.05 -7.65
C ILE A 39 4.87 -3.87 -7.93
N ALA A 40 3.76 -4.14 -8.60
CA ALA A 40 2.75 -3.15 -8.97
C ALA A 40 1.87 -2.71 -7.76
N TYR A 41 2.48 -2.20 -6.70
CA TYR A 41 1.80 -1.57 -5.57
C TYR A 41 1.93 -0.04 -5.56
N ALA A 42 1.07 0.62 -4.78
CA ALA A 42 0.92 2.08 -4.77
C ALA A 42 1.56 2.78 -3.56
N ASP A 43 2.17 2.05 -2.62
CA ASP A 43 2.71 2.65 -1.39
C ASP A 43 3.93 3.53 -1.68
N LEU A 44 4.79 3.14 -2.62
CA LEU A 44 5.92 3.97 -3.06
C LEU A 44 5.49 5.32 -3.64
N SER A 45 4.39 5.34 -4.40
CA SER A 45 3.79 6.59 -4.89
C SER A 45 3.27 7.44 -3.74
N SER A 46 2.62 6.82 -2.75
CA SER A 46 2.16 7.50 -1.52
C SER A 46 3.33 8.18 -0.81
N ALA A 47 4.46 7.47 -0.68
CA ALA A 47 5.68 7.99 -0.06
C ALA A 47 6.25 9.20 -0.79
N LEU A 48 6.32 9.15 -2.13
CA LEU A 48 6.78 10.28 -2.94
C LEU A 48 5.89 11.50 -2.72
N TYR A 49 4.58 11.34 -2.86
CA TYR A 49 3.64 12.46 -2.81
C TYR A 49 3.55 13.07 -1.40
N ILE A 50 3.60 12.26 -0.35
CA ILE A 50 3.71 12.77 1.03
C ILE A 50 5.02 13.54 1.21
N ALA A 51 6.16 13.01 0.75
CA ALA A 51 7.46 13.69 0.85
C ALA A 51 7.45 15.05 0.12
N LEU A 52 6.86 15.12 -1.07
CA LEU A 52 6.73 16.36 -1.84
C LEU A 52 5.77 17.35 -1.17
N ALA A 53 4.65 16.89 -0.62
CA ALA A 53 3.71 17.74 0.10
C ALA A 53 4.36 18.36 1.35
N VAL A 54 5.07 17.57 2.15
CA VAL A 54 5.82 18.05 3.31
C VAL A 54 6.92 19.03 2.87
N TYR A 55 7.69 18.68 1.83
CA TYR A 55 8.73 19.57 1.30
C TYR A 55 8.16 20.91 0.83
N ALA A 56 6.99 20.91 0.19
CA ALA A 56 6.31 22.11 -0.25
C ALA A 56 5.82 22.96 0.94
N VAL A 57 5.21 22.36 1.98
CA VAL A 57 4.81 23.09 3.19
C VAL A 57 6.01 23.72 3.90
N VAL A 58 7.15 23.03 3.96
CA VAL A 58 8.37 23.61 4.54
C VAL A 58 8.91 24.77 3.70
N ASN A 59 8.85 24.68 2.37
CA ASN A 59 9.22 25.80 1.50
C ASN A 59 8.25 26.99 1.63
N TRP A 60 6.95 26.73 1.78
CA TRP A 60 5.97 27.77 2.11
C TRP A 60 6.33 28.45 3.43
N GLU A 61 6.65 27.68 4.48
CA GLU A 61 7.02 28.22 5.78
C GLU A 61 8.32 29.05 5.72
N GLU A 62 9.31 28.66 4.91
CA GLU A 62 10.58 29.39 4.84
C GLU A 62 10.52 30.62 3.93
N THR A 63 9.70 30.58 2.86
CA THR A 63 9.67 31.66 1.84
C THR A 63 8.46 32.59 1.96
N GLY A 64 7.41 32.18 2.67
CA GLY A 64 6.12 32.89 2.71
C GLY A 64 5.32 32.82 1.40
N SER A 65 5.83 32.19 0.34
CA SER A 65 5.18 32.15 -0.96
C SER A 65 4.00 31.18 -0.99
N GLY A 66 2.79 31.70 -1.18
CA GLY A 66 1.56 30.91 -1.28
C GLY A 66 1.57 29.87 -2.40
N ARG A 67 2.40 30.03 -3.45
CA ARG A 67 2.56 29.06 -4.56
C ARG A 67 2.92 27.65 -4.05
N TRP A 68 3.67 27.57 -2.96
CA TRP A 68 4.04 26.30 -2.35
C TRP A 68 2.85 25.57 -1.73
N LEU A 69 1.79 26.27 -1.30
CA LEU A 69 0.55 25.62 -0.84
C LEU A 69 -0.22 24.97 -1.99
N TRP A 70 -0.11 25.50 -3.22
CA TRP A 70 -0.67 24.86 -4.41
C TRP A 70 0.06 23.56 -4.72
N VAL A 71 1.40 23.59 -4.66
CA VAL A 71 2.24 22.38 -4.84
C VAL A 71 1.95 21.36 -3.74
N ALA A 72 1.83 21.81 -2.49
CA ALA A 72 1.49 20.95 -1.36
C ALA A 72 0.10 20.31 -1.52
N GLY A 73 -0.89 21.09 -1.97
CA GLY A 73 -2.24 20.62 -2.24
C GLY A 73 -2.29 19.62 -3.39
N ALA A 74 -1.62 19.89 -4.51
CA ALA A 74 -1.55 18.96 -5.63
C ALA A 74 -0.86 17.64 -5.24
N ALA A 75 0.29 17.71 -4.58
CA ALA A 75 0.98 16.53 -4.06
C ALA A 75 0.12 15.78 -3.02
N GLY A 76 -0.56 16.51 -2.12
CA GLY A 76 -1.52 15.93 -1.18
C GLY A 76 -2.65 15.18 -1.88
N GLY A 77 -3.20 15.74 -2.97
CA GLY A 77 -4.25 15.09 -3.75
C GLY A 77 -3.79 13.85 -4.50
N PHE A 78 -2.57 13.86 -5.05
CA PHE A 78 -1.98 12.64 -5.60
C PHE A 78 -1.77 11.55 -4.53
N ALA A 79 -1.37 11.94 -3.31
CA ALA A 79 -1.28 11.01 -2.18
C ALA A 79 -2.66 10.45 -1.77
N LEU A 80 -3.71 11.28 -1.77
CA LEU A 80 -5.08 10.82 -1.54
C LEU A 80 -5.53 9.81 -2.61
N GLY A 81 -5.16 10.07 -3.87
CA GLY A 81 -5.45 9.18 -4.98
C GLY A 81 -4.76 7.82 -4.92
N THR A 82 -3.69 7.67 -4.14
CA THR A 82 -3.03 6.37 -3.94
C THR A 82 -3.65 5.59 -2.79
N LYS A 83 -3.90 6.23 -1.63
CA LYS A 83 -4.50 5.60 -0.45
C LYS A 83 -5.32 6.57 0.37
N VAL A 84 -6.47 6.08 0.86
CA VAL A 84 -7.32 6.82 1.80
C VAL A 84 -6.58 7.20 3.09
N LEU A 85 -5.62 6.38 3.54
CA LEU A 85 -4.79 6.65 4.72
C LEU A 85 -3.96 7.96 4.60
N CYS A 86 -3.66 8.41 3.37
CA CYS A 86 -2.96 9.66 3.11
C CYS A 86 -3.77 10.91 3.53
N GLY A 87 -5.06 10.75 3.86
CA GLY A 87 -5.87 11.83 4.48
C GLY A 87 -5.29 12.32 5.80
N ILE A 88 -4.64 11.45 6.57
CA ILE A 88 -4.01 11.82 7.85
C ILE A 88 -2.86 12.81 7.66
N PRO A 89 -1.81 12.53 6.87
CA PRO A 89 -0.72 13.48 6.68
C PRO A 89 -1.21 14.77 6.00
N VAL A 90 -2.18 14.71 5.07
CA VAL A 90 -2.79 15.93 4.48
C VAL A 90 -3.46 16.79 5.55
N ALA A 91 -4.26 16.20 6.45
CA ALA A 91 -4.89 16.93 7.55
C ALA A 91 -3.86 17.53 8.52
N VAL A 92 -2.80 16.79 8.84
CA VAL A 92 -1.69 17.30 9.68
C VAL A 92 -0.98 18.47 9.00
N LEU A 93 -0.79 18.43 7.68
CA LEU A 93 -0.20 19.53 6.93
C LEU A 93 -1.11 20.77 6.90
N CYS A 94 -2.43 20.61 6.75
CA CYS A 94 -3.39 21.71 6.92
C CYS A 94 -3.27 22.33 8.31
N ALA A 95 -3.22 21.52 9.36
CA ALA A 95 -3.06 21.98 10.73
C ALA A 95 -1.72 22.69 10.94
N TRP A 96 -0.62 22.19 10.36
CA TRP A 96 0.68 22.87 10.38
C TRP A 96 0.57 24.26 9.76
N VAL A 97 0.01 24.38 8.55
CA VAL A 97 -0.15 25.67 7.85
C VAL A 97 -0.96 26.66 8.69
N LEU A 98 -2.07 26.20 9.27
CA LEU A 98 -2.90 27.01 10.16
C LEU A 98 -2.10 27.51 11.37
N LEU A 99 -1.48 26.59 12.13
CA LEU A 99 -0.77 26.89 13.37
C LEU A 99 0.47 27.77 13.14
N ALA A 100 1.22 27.53 12.07
CA ALA A 100 2.38 28.35 11.70
C ALA A 100 1.97 29.78 11.32
N SER A 101 0.81 29.93 10.67
CA SER A 101 0.29 31.24 10.27
C SER A 101 -0.27 32.04 11.43
N LEU A 102 -0.85 31.39 12.46
CA LEU A 102 -1.39 32.07 13.64
C LEU A 102 -0.38 33.04 14.27
N LYS A 103 0.89 32.61 14.38
CA LYS A 103 1.96 33.41 14.98
C LYS A 103 2.54 34.47 14.05
N ARG A 104 2.36 34.32 12.73
CA ARG A 104 3.06 35.13 11.71
C ARG A 104 2.19 36.15 11.01
N SER A 105 0.96 35.76 10.67
CA SER A 105 0.05 36.54 9.81
C SER A 105 -1.40 36.51 10.28
N GLY A 106 -1.68 35.86 11.42
CA GLY A 106 -3.00 35.76 12.03
C GLY A 106 -3.85 34.59 11.50
N TRP A 107 -4.99 34.37 12.16
CA TRP A 107 -5.85 33.20 11.94
C TRP A 107 -6.51 33.16 10.55
N LYS A 108 -6.91 34.31 10.00
CA LYS A 108 -7.56 34.38 8.67
C LYS A 108 -6.65 33.87 7.57
N SER A 109 -5.39 34.32 7.57
CA SER A 109 -4.35 33.88 6.63
C SER A 109 -4.08 32.38 6.79
N GLY A 110 -3.97 31.90 8.03
CA GLY A 110 -3.79 30.48 8.31
C GLY A 110 -4.94 29.60 7.83
N LEU A 111 -6.18 30.04 8.06
CA LEU A 111 -7.37 29.35 7.59
C LEU A 111 -7.41 29.30 6.07
N LEU A 112 -7.17 30.43 5.39
CA LEU A 112 -7.13 30.47 3.93
C LEU A 112 -6.05 29.55 3.35
N GLY A 113 -4.86 29.54 3.96
CA GLY A 113 -3.77 28.67 3.54
C GLY A 113 -4.09 27.18 3.71
N ALA A 114 -4.65 26.81 4.87
CA ALA A 114 -5.08 25.44 5.15
C ALA A 114 -6.22 25.00 4.22
N LEU A 115 -7.20 25.87 3.97
CA LEU A 115 -8.28 25.62 3.02
C LEU A 115 -7.75 25.50 1.59
N THR A 116 -6.78 26.31 1.18
CA THR A 116 -6.16 26.22 -0.15
C THR A 116 -5.50 24.85 -0.33
N LEU A 117 -4.65 24.43 0.62
CA LEU A 117 -3.99 23.12 0.59
C LEU A 117 -5.04 21.99 0.58
N GLY A 118 -5.99 22.03 1.51
CA GLY A 118 -7.00 20.99 1.69
C GLY A 118 -7.93 20.87 0.48
N ALA A 119 -8.48 21.98 -0.02
CA ALA A 119 -9.37 22.00 -1.17
C ALA A 119 -8.66 21.49 -2.42
N LEU A 120 -7.42 21.92 -2.69
CA LEU A 120 -6.66 21.42 -3.83
C LEU A 120 -6.33 19.93 -3.70
N SER A 121 -6.03 19.47 -2.49
CA SER A 121 -5.83 18.03 -2.25
C SER A 121 -7.09 17.25 -2.59
N LEU A 122 -8.25 17.72 -2.11
CA LEU A 122 -9.53 17.07 -2.39
C LEU A 122 -9.88 17.13 -3.88
N ILE A 123 -9.71 18.26 -4.56
CA ILE A 123 -10.00 18.39 -6.00
C ILE A 123 -9.15 17.40 -6.81
N VAL A 124 -7.83 17.38 -6.58
CA VAL A 124 -6.92 16.50 -7.32
C VAL A 124 -7.14 15.02 -6.98
N GLY A 125 -7.44 14.70 -5.72
CA GLY A 125 -7.72 13.33 -5.28
C GLY A 125 -9.14 12.84 -5.62
N SER A 126 -10.10 13.74 -5.85
CA SER A 126 -11.53 13.45 -5.97
C SER A 126 -11.93 12.40 -7.01
N PRO A 127 -11.25 12.21 -8.16
CA PRO A 127 -11.72 11.26 -9.18
C PRO A 127 -11.94 9.84 -8.62
N TRP A 128 -11.07 9.39 -7.71
CA TRP A 128 -11.19 8.06 -7.09
C TRP A 128 -12.33 7.97 -6.09
N TYR A 129 -12.55 9.02 -5.29
CA TYR A 129 -13.64 9.05 -4.32
C TYR A 129 -15.01 9.18 -5.02
N ILE A 130 -15.06 9.96 -6.09
CA ILE A 130 -16.25 10.09 -6.95
C ILE A 130 -16.55 8.74 -7.61
N LYS A 131 -15.54 8.08 -8.21
CA LYS A 131 -15.70 6.74 -8.78
C LYS A 131 -16.24 5.76 -7.73
N SER A 132 -15.61 5.70 -6.55
CA SER A 132 -16.06 4.82 -5.47
C SER A 132 -17.49 5.10 -5.04
N PHE A 133 -17.88 6.37 -4.92
CA PHE A 133 -19.24 6.77 -4.59
C PHE A 133 -20.26 6.39 -5.68
N ILE A 134 -19.95 6.62 -6.96
CA ILE A 134 -20.84 6.26 -8.07
C ILE A 134 -21.11 4.75 -8.09
N TYR A 135 -20.07 3.94 -7.89
CA TYR A 135 -20.17 2.47 -7.95
C TYR A 135 -20.83 1.89 -6.70
N THR A 136 -20.43 2.37 -5.53
CA THR A 136 -20.73 1.69 -4.26
C THR A 136 -21.60 2.51 -3.32
N GLY A 137 -21.88 3.78 -3.60
CA GLY A 137 -22.53 4.70 -2.65
C GLY A 137 -21.62 5.16 -1.50
N ASN A 138 -20.38 4.68 -1.41
CA ASN A 138 -19.42 5.03 -0.38
C ASN A 138 -18.14 5.62 -1.01
N PRO A 139 -17.76 6.87 -0.70
CA PRO A 139 -16.60 7.53 -1.31
C PRO A 139 -15.27 6.90 -0.89
N VAL A 140 -15.23 6.16 0.21
CA VAL A 140 -14.05 5.49 0.77
C VAL A 140 -14.29 4.00 0.95
N TYR A 141 -15.07 3.39 0.05
CA TYR A 141 -15.46 1.99 0.14
C TYR A 141 -14.26 1.04 0.34
N PRO A 142 -14.36 0.00 1.20
CA PRO A 142 -15.48 -0.34 2.10
C PRO A 142 -15.36 0.28 3.51
N PHE A 143 -14.52 1.31 3.69
CA PHE A 143 -14.29 1.93 5.00
C PHE A 143 -15.45 2.83 5.43
N LEU A 144 -15.53 3.12 6.73
CA LEU A 144 -16.56 3.98 7.32
C LEU A 144 -17.99 3.56 6.93
N PHE A 145 -18.23 2.25 6.83
CA PHE A 145 -19.51 1.68 6.41
C PHE A 145 -20.70 2.17 7.26
N ASN A 146 -20.52 2.33 8.59
CA ASN A 146 -21.58 2.83 9.47
C ASN A 146 -22.00 4.30 9.17
N ILE A 147 -21.19 5.04 8.40
CA ILE A 147 -21.46 6.44 8.02
C ILE A 147 -22.02 6.51 6.60
N PHE A 148 -21.37 5.83 5.64
CA PHE A 148 -21.70 5.96 4.22
C PHE A 148 -22.49 4.76 3.64
N GLY A 149 -22.58 3.65 4.37
CA GLY A 149 -23.09 2.39 3.84
C GLY A 149 -22.22 1.82 2.73
N GLY A 150 -22.86 1.10 1.80
CA GLY A 150 -22.24 0.51 0.63
C GLY A 150 -23.22 -0.39 -0.12
N ARG A 151 -23.37 -0.20 -1.43
CA ARG A 151 -24.13 -1.10 -2.30
C ARG A 151 -23.43 -2.45 -2.35
N ASN A 152 -24.22 -3.51 -2.33
CA ASN A 152 -23.74 -4.89 -2.37
C ASN A 152 -22.72 -5.20 -1.25
N TRP A 153 -22.87 -4.56 -0.09
CA TRP A 153 -21.99 -4.74 1.06
C TRP A 153 -22.80 -4.67 2.36
N THR A 154 -22.68 -5.69 3.20
CA THR A 154 -23.43 -5.79 4.46
C THR A 154 -22.57 -5.37 5.66
N GLN A 155 -23.21 -5.16 6.81
CA GLN A 155 -22.49 -4.96 8.07
C GLN A 155 -21.59 -6.16 8.40
N ALA A 156 -22.07 -7.38 8.16
CA ALA A 156 -21.30 -8.60 8.38
C ALA A 156 -20.03 -8.62 7.50
N ASN A 157 -20.12 -8.22 6.23
CA ASN A 157 -18.95 -8.09 5.35
C ASN A 157 -17.99 -7.00 5.84
N ALA A 158 -18.50 -5.86 6.31
CA ALA A 158 -17.68 -4.79 6.87
C ALA A 158 -16.92 -5.25 8.13
N ASP A 159 -17.58 -6.00 9.01
CA ASP A 159 -16.99 -6.53 10.23
C ASP A 159 -15.96 -7.62 9.93
N ALA A 160 -16.28 -8.56 9.04
CA ALA A 160 -15.35 -9.60 8.59
C ALA A 160 -14.11 -8.99 7.93
N TYR A 161 -14.31 -8.01 7.04
CA TYR A 161 -13.22 -7.27 6.43
C TYR A 161 -12.37 -6.57 7.49
N ARG A 162 -12.98 -5.85 8.44
CA ARG A 162 -12.25 -5.24 9.55
C ARG A 162 -11.42 -6.25 10.33
N GLN A 163 -11.98 -7.41 10.69
CA GLN A 163 -11.23 -8.45 11.42
C GLN A 163 -10.03 -8.95 10.60
N SER A 164 -10.19 -9.15 9.29
CA SER A 164 -9.08 -9.52 8.41
C SER A 164 -7.95 -8.50 8.39
N GLN A 165 -8.24 -7.20 8.55
CA GLN A 165 -7.22 -6.16 8.63
C GLN A 165 -6.55 -6.10 10.02
N LEU A 166 -7.25 -6.54 11.06
CA LEU A 166 -6.74 -6.50 12.44
C LEU A 166 -5.78 -7.65 12.77
N VAL A 167 -5.69 -8.68 11.93
CA VAL A 167 -4.78 -9.83 12.12
C VAL A 167 -3.30 -9.44 12.05
N PHE A 168 -2.97 -8.33 11.36
CA PHE A 168 -1.60 -7.87 11.24
C PHE A 168 -1.09 -7.27 12.55
N GLY A 169 0.16 -7.61 12.85
CA GLY A 169 0.94 -7.04 13.94
C GLY A 169 1.00 -7.90 15.20
N MET A 170 1.35 -7.29 16.32
CA MET A 170 1.62 -7.97 17.59
C MET A 170 0.74 -7.46 18.73
N GLY A 171 -0.41 -6.86 18.39
CA GLY A 171 -1.37 -6.28 19.30
C GLY A 171 -1.33 -4.75 19.33
N ARG A 172 -2.29 -4.16 20.07
CA ARG A 172 -2.63 -2.73 20.01
C ARG A 172 -2.61 -2.01 21.36
N GLY A 173 -2.03 -2.64 22.39
CA GLY A 173 -1.86 -2.02 23.72
C GLY A 173 -0.64 -1.11 23.83
N CYS A 174 -0.56 -0.32 24.90
CA CYS A 174 0.54 0.63 25.14
C CYS A 174 1.93 -0.04 25.11
N ALA A 175 2.07 -1.22 25.72
CA ALA A 175 3.33 -1.97 25.70
C ALA A 175 3.78 -2.32 24.27
N ASN A 176 2.83 -2.72 23.41
CA ASN A 176 3.11 -3.05 22.02
C ASN A 176 3.44 -1.81 21.18
N PHE A 177 2.85 -0.67 21.53
CA PHE A 177 3.18 0.61 20.91
C PHE A 177 4.62 1.05 21.26
N LEU A 178 5.02 0.92 22.53
CA LEU A 178 6.39 1.23 22.97
C LEU A 178 7.42 0.29 22.35
N MET A 179 7.09 -1.00 22.24
CA MET A 179 7.94 -2.00 21.59
C MET A 179 7.90 -1.95 20.06
N LEU A 180 7.12 -1.04 19.46
CA LEU A 180 6.89 -1.00 18.02
C LEU A 180 8.19 -0.87 17.20
N PRO A 181 9.16 0.00 17.55
CA PRO A 181 10.43 0.09 16.80
C PRO A 181 11.19 -1.24 16.77
N TRP A 182 11.21 -1.96 17.90
CA TRP A 182 11.83 -3.28 18.00
C TRP A 182 11.06 -4.32 17.19
N ASN A 183 9.74 -4.38 17.35
CA ASN A 183 8.89 -5.37 16.70
C ASN A 183 8.88 -5.24 15.16
N LEU A 184 8.87 -4.02 14.63
CA LEU A 184 8.97 -3.79 13.18
C LEU A 184 10.34 -4.19 12.61
N THR A 185 11.38 -4.12 13.43
CA THR A 185 12.75 -4.46 13.02
C THR A 185 13.01 -5.96 13.12
N MET A 186 12.61 -6.59 14.22
CA MET A 186 12.95 -7.99 14.54
C MET A 186 11.85 -8.98 14.19
N ASN A 187 10.58 -8.54 14.16
CA ASN A 187 9.41 -9.40 13.96
C ASN A 187 8.59 -8.97 12.72
N GLY A 188 9.22 -8.32 11.73
CA GLY A 188 8.51 -7.74 10.57
C GLY A 188 7.61 -8.72 9.80
N TYR A 189 7.90 -10.02 9.84
CA TYR A 189 7.05 -11.07 9.24
C TYR A 189 5.64 -11.16 9.87
N LYS A 190 5.43 -10.68 11.09
CA LYS A 190 4.09 -10.59 11.72
C LYS A 190 3.26 -9.40 11.23
N PHE A 191 3.89 -8.49 10.50
CA PHE A 191 3.28 -7.28 9.95
C PHE A 191 3.08 -7.40 8.43
N PHE A 192 3.17 -8.60 7.85
CA PHE A 192 3.19 -8.82 6.41
C PHE A 192 2.38 -10.05 6.00
N ASP A 193 2.00 -10.13 4.71
CA ASP A 193 1.10 -11.18 4.19
C ASP A 193 1.72 -12.57 4.17
N THR A 194 3.04 -12.64 4.10
CA THR A 194 3.80 -13.89 4.09
C THR A 194 4.84 -13.91 5.22
N LYS A 195 5.18 -15.11 5.69
CA LYS A 195 6.29 -15.34 6.64
C LYS A 195 7.64 -15.14 5.94
N SER A 196 7.88 -13.95 5.40
CA SER A 196 9.07 -13.58 4.66
C SER A 196 9.79 -12.40 5.33
N LEU A 197 11.07 -12.24 5.00
CA LEU A 197 11.89 -11.13 5.49
C LEU A 197 11.51 -9.78 4.84
N PHE A 198 10.60 -9.77 3.86
CA PHE A 198 10.17 -8.56 3.14
C PHE A 198 9.41 -7.57 4.03
N GLY A 199 8.76 -8.06 5.09
CA GLY A 199 7.97 -7.23 6.01
C GLY A 199 8.79 -6.32 6.94
N ILE A 200 10.12 -6.39 6.92
CA ILE A 200 11.00 -5.71 7.87
C ILE A 200 11.40 -4.31 7.34
N LEU A 201 11.36 -3.30 8.22
CA LEU A 201 11.79 -1.92 7.88
C LEU A 201 13.33 -1.73 7.87
N GLY A 202 14.05 -2.67 8.47
CA GLY A 202 15.50 -2.62 8.65
C GLY A 202 15.92 -1.88 9.93
N PRO A 203 17.17 -2.09 10.39
CA PRO A 203 17.63 -1.57 11.68
C PRO A 203 17.81 -0.05 11.71
N ALA A 204 17.91 0.60 10.54
CA ALA A 204 18.25 2.01 10.41
C ALA A 204 17.36 2.93 11.27
N TYR A 205 16.03 2.74 11.21
CA TYR A 205 15.09 3.55 11.98
C TYR A 205 15.19 3.28 13.49
N LEU A 206 15.40 2.03 13.90
CA LEU A 206 15.57 1.66 15.31
C LEU A 206 16.82 2.31 15.92
N GLY A 207 17.95 2.26 15.21
CA GLY A 207 19.23 2.78 15.70
C GLY A 207 19.40 4.29 15.59
N LEU A 208 18.82 4.93 14.55
CA LEU A 208 19.08 6.33 14.24
C LEU A 208 17.94 7.28 14.65
N ALA A 209 16.70 6.82 14.76
CA ALA A 209 15.60 7.70 15.16
C ALA A 209 15.81 8.33 16.55
N PRO A 210 16.35 7.63 17.58
CA PRO A 210 16.63 8.26 18.88
C PRO A 210 17.62 9.42 18.82
N LEU A 211 18.46 9.49 17.79
CA LEU A 211 19.41 10.61 17.63
C LEU A 211 18.70 11.95 17.39
N VAL A 212 17.40 11.93 17.05
CA VAL A 212 16.56 13.13 16.88
C VAL A 212 16.57 14.05 18.10
N PHE A 213 16.64 13.48 19.32
CA PHE A 213 16.56 14.27 20.56
C PHE A 213 17.77 15.18 20.77
N PHE A 214 18.89 14.81 20.15
CA PHE A 214 20.14 15.52 20.23
C PHE A 214 20.36 16.50 19.07
N VAL A 215 19.45 16.51 18.07
CA VAL A 215 19.54 17.45 16.96
C VAL A 215 19.31 18.88 17.45
N GLN A 216 20.32 19.73 17.25
CA GLN A 216 20.25 21.15 17.62
C GLN A 216 19.84 22.01 16.41
N LYS A 217 20.39 21.72 15.24
CA LYS A 217 20.15 22.52 14.03
C LYS A 217 18.73 22.28 13.51
N LYS A 218 17.98 23.36 13.26
CA LYS A 218 16.59 23.30 12.76
C LYS A 218 15.68 22.40 13.63
N ARG A 219 15.93 22.31 14.95
CA ARG A 219 15.17 21.49 15.91
C ARG A 219 13.66 21.64 15.79
N GLY A 220 13.15 22.87 15.61
CA GLY A 220 11.72 23.13 15.44
C GLY A 220 11.10 22.44 14.21
N LEU A 221 11.82 22.39 13.09
CA LEU A 221 11.39 21.66 11.90
C LEU A 221 11.37 20.16 12.18
N ILE A 222 12.45 19.63 12.75
CA ILE A 222 12.59 18.21 13.06
C ILE A 222 11.50 17.72 14.02
N LEU A 223 11.13 18.51 15.03
CA LEU A 223 10.01 18.19 15.93
C LEU A 223 8.65 18.15 15.21
N ARG A 224 8.41 19.03 14.23
CA ARG A 224 7.19 18.99 13.42
C ARG A 224 7.14 17.76 12.51
N LEU A 225 8.27 17.39 11.90
CA LEU A 225 8.40 16.15 11.13
C LEU A 225 8.18 14.92 12.02
N ALA A 226 8.72 14.93 13.25
CA ALA A 226 8.53 13.87 14.22
C ALA A 226 7.07 13.77 14.68
N LEU A 227 6.39 14.89 14.92
CA LEU A 227 4.96 14.92 15.25
C LEU A 227 4.10 14.38 14.10
N LEU A 228 4.37 14.79 12.86
CA LEU A 228 3.68 14.25 11.68
C LEU A 228 3.87 12.74 11.57
N SER A 229 5.11 12.28 11.73
CA SER A 229 5.43 10.85 11.69
C SER A 229 4.75 10.09 12.82
N PHE A 230 4.73 10.64 14.04
CA PHE A 230 4.07 10.06 15.20
C PHE A 230 2.56 9.90 14.99
N ILE A 231 1.87 10.94 14.50
CA ILE A 231 0.42 10.89 14.23
C ILE A 231 0.11 9.82 13.17
N PHE A 232 0.90 9.76 12.09
CA PHE A 232 0.74 8.72 11.07
C PHE A 232 0.95 7.32 11.65
N ILE A 233 2.03 7.10 12.40
CA ILE A 233 2.35 5.80 13.01
C ILE A 233 1.28 5.39 14.02
N ALA A 234 0.77 6.32 14.83
CA ALA A 234 -0.30 6.06 15.77
C ALA A 234 -1.60 5.64 15.07
N ALA A 235 -1.96 6.32 13.98
CA ALA A 235 -3.12 5.94 13.19
C ALA A 235 -2.93 4.56 12.52
N TRP A 236 -1.77 4.31 11.90
CA TRP A 236 -1.41 3.00 11.35
C TRP A 236 -1.47 1.90 12.41
N PHE A 237 -1.00 2.18 13.63
CA PHE A 237 -0.96 1.24 14.74
C PHE A 237 -2.36 0.82 15.20
N VAL A 238 -3.30 1.76 15.27
CA VAL A 238 -4.69 1.50 15.67
C VAL A 238 -5.48 0.83 14.55
N LEU A 239 -5.22 1.22 13.30
CA LEU A 239 -5.87 0.69 12.11
C LEU A 239 -5.23 -0.66 11.69
N MET A 240 -4.67 -0.73 10.49
CA MET A 240 -4.05 -1.93 9.94
C MET A 240 -2.53 -1.85 10.07
N GLN A 241 -1.93 -2.77 10.84
CA GLN A 241 -0.50 -2.82 11.09
C GLN A 241 0.27 -3.54 9.96
N GLN A 242 -0.11 -3.33 8.70
CA GLN A 242 0.62 -3.92 7.58
C GLN A 242 1.87 -3.07 7.29
N SER A 243 3.07 -3.66 7.31
CA SER A 243 4.34 -2.91 7.28
C SER A 243 4.52 -2.10 6.00
N ARG A 244 4.04 -2.59 4.85
CA ARG A 244 4.07 -1.82 3.60
C ARG A 244 3.29 -0.50 3.70
N TYR A 245 2.24 -0.42 4.52
CA TYR A 245 1.48 0.83 4.72
C TYR A 245 2.27 1.89 5.50
N MET A 246 3.40 1.52 6.12
CA MET A 246 4.34 2.50 6.69
C MET A 246 5.21 3.18 5.64
N ILE A 247 5.35 2.62 4.43
CA ILE A 247 6.20 3.18 3.36
C ILE A 247 5.88 4.65 3.10
N GLY A 248 4.60 5.03 3.17
CA GLY A 248 4.14 6.41 2.99
C GLY A 248 4.84 7.44 3.90
N ILE A 249 5.20 7.06 5.12
CA ILE A 249 5.84 7.97 6.09
C ILE A 249 7.36 7.83 6.17
N LEU A 250 7.92 6.72 5.67
CA LEU A 250 9.35 6.45 5.72
C LEU A 250 10.23 7.59 5.21
N PRO A 251 9.90 8.32 4.11
CA PRO A 251 10.73 9.43 3.65
C PRO A 251 10.97 10.50 4.72
N ILE A 252 9.94 10.81 5.51
CA ILE A 252 10.03 11.80 6.58
C ILE A 252 10.86 11.25 7.74
N LEU A 253 10.66 9.98 8.11
CA LEU A 253 11.50 9.30 9.10
C LEU A 253 12.96 9.23 8.66
N SER A 254 13.24 9.04 7.36
CA SER A 254 14.60 9.02 6.82
C SER A 254 15.27 10.39 6.94
N VAL A 255 14.54 11.49 6.69
CA VAL A 255 15.04 12.86 6.91
C VAL A 255 15.37 13.08 8.40
N ILE A 256 14.52 12.61 9.32
CA ILE A 256 14.73 12.72 10.77
C ILE A 256 15.98 11.93 11.19
N CYS A 257 16.09 10.66 10.81
CA CYS A 257 17.24 9.81 11.11
C CYS A 257 18.53 10.39 10.53
N ALA A 258 18.47 10.93 9.31
CA ALA A 258 19.62 11.54 8.66
C ALA A 258 20.07 12.84 9.31
N ALA A 259 19.16 13.61 9.91
CA ALA A 259 19.51 14.79 10.70
C ALA A 259 20.38 14.40 11.90
N GLY A 260 19.92 13.43 12.70
CA GLY A 260 20.66 12.92 13.86
C GLY A 260 21.99 12.27 13.47
N ALA A 261 22.00 11.46 12.41
CA ALA A 261 23.21 10.82 11.92
C ALA A 261 24.23 11.86 11.40
N ALA A 262 23.80 12.87 10.64
CA ALA A 262 24.70 13.91 10.14
C ALA A 262 25.31 14.73 11.28
N GLU A 263 24.53 15.07 12.31
CA GLU A 263 25.02 15.78 13.49
C GLU A 263 26.03 14.92 14.27
N ALA A 264 25.73 13.63 14.49
CA ALA A 264 26.66 12.70 15.12
C ALA A 264 28.01 12.59 14.36
N LEU A 265 27.97 12.52 13.02
CA LEU A 265 29.16 12.39 12.19
C LEU A 265 30.02 13.67 12.15
N GLN A 266 29.40 14.84 12.24
CA GLN A 266 30.08 16.13 12.12
C GLN A 266 30.51 16.70 13.48
N VAL A 267 29.75 16.41 14.54
CA VAL A 267 29.92 17.04 15.85
C VAL A 267 30.38 16.03 16.91
N TRP A 268 29.80 14.82 16.96
CA TRP A 268 30.05 13.86 18.04
C TRP A 268 31.12 12.83 17.67
N ARG A 269 32.39 13.25 17.79
CA ARG A 269 33.57 12.41 17.46
C ARG A 269 33.53 10.98 18.02
N PRO A 270 33.09 10.71 19.26
CA PRO A 270 33.03 9.34 19.79
C PRO A 270 32.00 8.45 19.09
N LEU A 271 30.87 9.02 18.66
CA LEU A 271 29.79 8.25 18.02
C LEU A 271 30.02 8.08 16.51
N ARG A 272 30.94 8.85 15.93
CA ARG A 272 31.20 8.86 14.47
C ARG A 272 31.49 7.47 13.92
N THR A 273 32.41 6.72 14.53
CA THR A 273 32.77 5.36 14.07
C THR A 273 31.59 4.41 14.19
N ALA A 274 30.85 4.47 15.30
CA ALA A 274 29.66 3.64 15.50
C ALA A 274 28.57 3.92 14.46
N VAL A 275 28.29 5.19 14.15
CA VAL A 275 27.31 5.56 13.10
C VAL A 275 27.78 5.11 11.72
N ILE A 276 29.07 5.26 11.38
CA ILE A 276 29.61 4.80 10.09
C ILE A 276 29.45 3.28 9.94
N LEU A 277 29.87 2.51 10.95
CA LEU A 277 29.76 1.06 10.94
C LEU A 277 28.29 0.62 10.87
N PHE A 278 27.41 1.29 11.62
CA PHE A 278 25.98 0.99 11.59
C PHE A 278 25.34 1.28 10.24
N LEU A 279 25.66 2.41 9.61
CA LEU A 279 25.21 2.73 8.25
C LEU A 279 25.76 1.73 7.24
N ALA A 280 27.04 1.33 7.36
CA ALA A 280 27.63 0.31 6.50
C ALA A 280 26.90 -1.04 6.63
N VAL A 281 26.57 -1.47 7.85
CA VAL A 281 25.75 -2.68 8.09
C VAL A 281 24.38 -2.54 7.44
N CYS A 282 23.69 -1.41 7.61
CA CYS A 282 22.39 -1.18 6.97
C CYS A 282 22.47 -1.32 5.44
N VAL A 283 23.49 -0.71 4.82
CA VAL A 283 23.70 -0.76 3.37
C VAL A 283 24.07 -2.15 2.89
N ILE A 284 24.98 -2.85 3.58
CA ILE A 284 25.40 -4.20 3.22
C ILE A 284 24.22 -5.16 3.32
N CYS A 285 23.48 -5.14 4.44
CA CYS A 285 22.30 -5.97 4.63
C CYS A 285 21.28 -5.78 3.50
N THR A 286 21.02 -4.53 3.10
CA THR A 286 20.06 -4.28 2.02
C THR A 286 20.62 -4.52 0.64
N GLY A 287 21.91 -4.29 0.41
CA GLY A 287 22.58 -4.67 -0.84
C GLY A 287 22.47 -6.18 -1.07
N LEU A 288 22.75 -6.98 -0.03
CA LEU A 288 22.60 -8.44 -0.08
C LEU A 288 21.14 -8.85 -0.31
N MET A 289 20.19 -8.23 0.40
CA MET A 289 18.76 -8.49 0.20
C MET A 289 18.31 -8.12 -1.22
N GLY A 290 18.84 -7.01 -1.75
CA GLY A 290 18.52 -6.56 -3.09
C GLY A 290 19.06 -7.47 -4.18
N ILE A 291 20.27 -8.01 -4.00
CA ILE A 291 20.84 -9.04 -4.88
C ILE A 291 19.98 -10.30 -4.85
N PHE A 292 19.62 -10.78 -3.65
CA PHE A 292 18.78 -11.95 -3.47
C PHE A 292 17.41 -11.78 -4.16
N LEU A 293 16.78 -10.62 -3.98
CA LEU A 293 15.50 -10.29 -4.61
C LEU A 293 15.60 -10.13 -6.13
N ALA A 294 16.68 -9.51 -6.63
CA ALA A 294 16.90 -9.32 -8.06
C ALA A 294 17.08 -10.64 -8.82
N GLN A 295 17.57 -11.70 -8.15
CA GLN A 295 17.70 -13.04 -8.73
C GLN A 295 16.36 -13.74 -8.96
N GLY A 296 15.31 -13.39 -8.20
CA GLY A 296 13.98 -13.99 -8.32
C GLY A 296 13.00 -13.21 -9.20
N ASN A 297 13.36 -12.00 -9.65
CA ASN A 297 12.44 -11.05 -10.27
C ASN A 297 12.81 -10.73 -11.73
N GLY A 298 11.86 -10.14 -12.47
CA GLY A 298 11.87 -9.86 -13.93
C GLY A 298 13.02 -9.00 -14.49
N THR A 299 14.16 -8.93 -13.82
CA THR A 299 15.43 -8.40 -14.33
C THR A 299 15.80 -9.03 -15.68
N LYS A 300 15.57 -10.34 -15.85
CA LYS A 300 15.78 -11.02 -17.14
C LYS A 300 14.87 -10.46 -18.25
N VAL A 301 13.62 -10.14 -17.91
CA VAL A 301 12.68 -9.48 -18.83
C VAL A 301 13.17 -8.09 -19.20
N VAL A 302 13.64 -7.28 -18.23
CA VAL A 302 14.19 -5.94 -18.49
C VAL A 302 15.43 -6.00 -19.37
N LEU A 303 16.28 -7.01 -19.19
CA LEU A 303 17.48 -7.23 -20.00
C LEU A 303 17.18 -7.89 -21.36
N GLY A 304 15.92 -8.23 -21.65
CA GLY A 304 15.52 -8.91 -22.89
C GLY A 304 15.98 -10.37 -22.99
N ILE A 305 16.41 -10.98 -21.88
CA ILE A 305 16.84 -12.39 -21.80
C ILE A 305 15.63 -13.33 -21.79
N GLU A 306 14.49 -12.86 -21.27
CA GLU A 306 13.25 -13.62 -21.11
C GLU A 306 12.08 -12.80 -21.65
N SER A 307 11.11 -13.44 -22.31
CA SER A 307 9.91 -12.76 -22.77
C SER A 307 8.97 -12.42 -21.60
N LYS A 308 8.08 -11.44 -21.79
CA LYS A 308 7.07 -11.10 -20.78
C LYS A 308 6.10 -12.25 -20.52
N ASP A 309 5.75 -12.99 -21.58
CA ASP A 309 4.79 -14.08 -21.51
C ASP A 309 5.38 -15.29 -20.80
N ASP A 310 6.64 -15.66 -21.10
CA ASP A 310 7.34 -16.72 -20.38
C ASP A 310 7.43 -16.39 -18.89
N TYR A 311 7.87 -15.15 -18.58
CA TYR A 311 7.95 -14.68 -17.20
C TYR A 311 6.59 -14.74 -16.48
N ALA A 312 5.53 -14.26 -17.13
CA ALA A 312 4.19 -14.28 -16.55
C ALA A 312 3.68 -15.72 -16.34
N SER A 313 3.94 -16.63 -17.28
CA SER A 313 3.52 -18.04 -17.21
C SER A 313 4.09 -18.76 -15.97
N TRP A 314 5.39 -18.63 -15.68
CA TRP A 314 5.97 -19.31 -14.51
C TRP A 314 5.82 -18.54 -13.19
N THR A 315 5.58 -17.22 -13.21
CA THR A 315 5.40 -16.42 -11.99
C THR A 315 3.96 -16.29 -11.54
N LEU A 316 3.00 -16.35 -12.45
CA LEU A 316 1.58 -16.21 -12.19
C LEU A 316 0.87 -17.51 -12.55
N ASP A 317 0.52 -18.27 -11.51
CA ASP A 317 -0.30 -19.48 -11.56
C ASP A 317 -1.56 -19.39 -12.44
N THR A 318 -2.12 -18.20 -12.59
CA THR A 318 -3.35 -17.97 -13.37
C THR A 318 -3.13 -17.48 -14.79
N TYR A 319 -1.91 -17.15 -15.19
CA TYR A 319 -1.64 -16.54 -16.50
C TYR A 319 -2.06 -17.46 -17.64
N ASP A 320 -1.62 -18.73 -17.62
CA ASP A 320 -1.93 -19.66 -18.71
C ASP A 320 -3.44 -19.92 -18.84
N ALA A 321 -4.16 -20.00 -17.71
CA ALA A 321 -5.62 -20.14 -17.69
C ALA A 321 -6.33 -18.92 -18.32
N GLN A 322 -5.84 -17.71 -18.05
CA GLN A 322 -6.38 -16.48 -18.66
C GLN A 322 -6.10 -16.45 -20.17
N ILE A 323 -4.89 -16.79 -20.59
CA ILE A 323 -4.53 -16.88 -22.01
C ILE A 323 -5.34 -17.96 -22.73
N TYR A 324 -5.61 -19.10 -22.08
CA TYR A 324 -6.51 -20.12 -22.61
C TYR A 324 -7.90 -19.56 -22.87
N ILE A 325 -8.50 -18.85 -21.91
CA ILE A 325 -9.82 -18.23 -22.11
C ILE A 325 -9.78 -17.20 -23.24
N ASN A 326 -8.78 -16.32 -23.28
CA ASN A 326 -8.70 -15.28 -24.32
C ASN A 326 -8.69 -15.86 -25.73
N LYS A 327 -8.07 -17.04 -25.91
CA LYS A 327 -7.97 -17.75 -27.20
C LYS A 327 -9.21 -18.58 -27.55
N ASN A 328 -9.84 -19.22 -26.57
CA ASN A 328 -10.84 -20.27 -26.82
C ASN A 328 -12.28 -19.86 -26.50
N ALA A 329 -12.48 -18.90 -25.58
CA ALA A 329 -13.82 -18.47 -25.20
C ALA A 329 -14.34 -17.36 -26.13
N PRO A 330 -15.68 -17.30 -26.39
CA PRO A 330 -16.31 -16.20 -27.12
C PRO A 330 -15.95 -14.82 -26.56
N ALA A 331 -15.90 -13.79 -27.41
CA ALA A 331 -15.53 -12.41 -27.03
C ALA A 331 -16.41 -11.80 -25.93
N ASN A 332 -17.68 -12.22 -25.86
CA ASN A 332 -18.68 -11.75 -24.90
C ASN A 332 -18.85 -12.68 -23.68
N ALA A 333 -18.00 -13.70 -23.53
CA ALA A 333 -18.10 -14.62 -22.41
C ALA A 333 -17.63 -13.96 -21.11
N GLY A 334 -18.48 -13.92 -20.09
CA GLY A 334 -18.07 -13.52 -18.73
C GLY A 334 -17.40 -14.67 -17.97
N VAL A 335 -16.47 -14.33 -17.07
CA VAL A 335 -15.71 -15.28 -16.25
C VAL A 335 -15.94 -15.08 -14.75
N ALA A 336 -16.43 -16.12 -14.07
CA ALA A 336 -16.52 -16.16 -12.62
C ALA A 336 -15.20 -16.66 -12.01
N MET A 337 -14.51 -15.84 -11.21
CA MET A 337 -13.21 -16.18 -10.63
C MET A 337 -13.34 -16.61 -9.17
N PHE A 338 -12.90 -17.82 -8.84
CA PHE A 338 -12.98 -18.43 -7.52
C PHE A 338 -11.59 -18.66 -6.94
N GLY A 339 -11.39 -18.24 -5.68
CA GLY A 339 -10.07 -18.24 -5.06
C GLY A 339 -9.09 -17.29 -5.75
N GLU A 340 -9.59 -16.35 -6.55
CA GLU A 340 -8.76 -15.54 -7.43
C GLU A 340 -9.38 -14.17 -7.70
N VAL A 341 -8.52 -13.15 -7.81
CA VAL A 341 -8.89 -11.76 -8.11
C VAL A 341 -8.00 -11.11 -9.18
N ARG A 342 -6.90 -11.78 -9.58
CA ARG A 342 -5.86 -11.26 -10.46
C ARG A 342 -6.22 -11.46 -11.94
N GLY A 343 -7.29 -10.83 -12.41
CA GLY A 343 -7.76 -10.91 -13.81
C GLY A 343 -7.10 -9.94 -14.80
N PHE A 344 -5.90 -9.41 -14.52
CA PHE A 344 -5.29 -8.36 -15.37
C PHE A 344 -5.01 -8.79 -16.83
N TYR A 345 -4.70 -10.06 -17.05
CA TYR A 345 -4.43 -10.62 -18.39
C TYR A 345 -5.67 -11.25 -19.02
N LEU A 346 -6.84 -11.14 -18.38
CA LEU A 346 -8.07 -11.70 -18.87
C LEU A 346 -8.80 -10.67 -19.74
N ASP A 347 -8.90 -10.93 -21.04
CA ASP A 347 -9.55 -10.04 -22.01
C ASP A 347 -11.07 -10.29 -22.06
N ARG A 348 -11.68 -10.53 -20.91
CA ARG A 348 -13.11 -10.83 -20.73
C ARG A 348 -13.62 -10.11 -19.49
N ASP A 349 -14.92 -9.82 -19.47
CA ASP A 349 -15.55 -9.35 -18.24
C ASP A 349 -15.47 -10.44 -17.17
N TYR A 350 -15.08 -10.06 -15.95
CA TYR A 350 -14.91 -11.01 -14.87
C TYR A 350 -15.41 -10.48 -13.53
N ILE A 351 -15.74 -11.40 -12.64
CA ILE A 351 -16.21 -11.12 -11.29
C ILE A 351 -15.46 -11.96 -10.28
N TRP A 352 -15.14 -11.36 -9.12
CA TRP A 352 -14.64 -12.10 -7.98
C TRP A 352 -15.79 -12.89 -7.35
N ALA A 353 -15.89 -14.17 -7.66
CA ALA A 353 -17.09 -14.95 -7.39
C ALA A 353 -17.21 -15.46 -5.95
N ASN A 354 -16.16 -15.36 -5.13
CA ASN A 354 -16.17 -15.85 -3.75
C ASN A 354 -17.24 -15.14 -2.88
N PRO A 355 -17.90 -15.86 -1.96
CA PRO A 355 -18.81 -15.26 -0.97
C PRO A 355 -18.06 -14.31 -0.02
N GLY A 356 -18.77 -13.32 0.51
CA GLY A 356 -18.24 -12.38 1.52
C GLY A 356 -17.44 -11.20 0.97
N HIS A 357 -17.26 -11.11 -0.35
CA HIS A 357 -16.54 -10.01 -1.02
C HIS A 357 -17.45 -9.04 -1.78
N HIS A 358 -18.73 -9.36 -1.91
CA HIS A 358 -19.84 -8.50 -2.32
C HIS A 358 -21.14 -9.31 -2.27
N GLU A 359 -22.28 -8.63 -2.39
CA GLU A 359 -23.61 -9.26 -2.51
C GLU A 359 -24.14 -9.34 -3.96
N MET A 360 -23.29 -9.11 -4.97
CA MET A 360 -23.71 -9.22 -6.38
C MET A 360 -24.07 -10.66 -6.77
N ILE A 361 -23.44 -11.64 -6.13
CA ILE A 361 -23.77 -13.07 -6.26
C ILE A 361 -24.52 -13.48 -4.99
N PRO A 362 -25.80 -13.86 -5.07
CA PRO A 362 -26.65 -14.11 -3.90
C PRO A 362 -26.41 -15.52 -3.35
N TRP A 363 -25.21 -15.78 -2.82
CA TRP A 363 -24.79 -17.09 -2.31
C TRP A 363 -25.78 -17.74 -1.34
N ALA A 364 -26.44 -16.94 -0.50
CA ALA A 364 -27.45 -17.44 0.44
C ALA A 364 -28.68 -18.09 -0.23
N ARG A 365 -28.89 -17.89 -1.54
CA ARG A 365 -29.96 -18.51 -2.32
C ARG A 365 -29.57 -19.83 -2.98
N PHE A 366 -28.27 -20.14 -3.01
CA PHE A 366 -27.79 -21.35 -3.68
C PHE A 366 -27.74 -22.49 -2.68
N SER A 367 -28.44 -23.56 -3.00
CA SER A 367 -28.43 -24.80 -2.22
C SER A 367 -27.70 -25.92 -2.94
N LYS A 368 -27.64 -25.85 -4.28
CA LYS A 368 -27.02 -26.85 -5.16
C LYS A 368 -26.25 -26.17 -6.29
N GLY A 369 -25.37 -26.93 -6.94
CA GLY A 369 -24.59 -26.49 -8.09
C GLY A 369 -25.42 -25.88 -9.23
N PRO A 370 -26.55 -26.50 -9.65
CA PRO A 370 -27.41 -25.95 -10.69
C PRO A 370 -27.97 -24.55 -10.38
N ASP A 371 -28.31 -24.27 -9.12
CA ASP A 371 -28.83 -22.95 -8.71
C ASP A 371 -27.80 -21.85 -9.02
N MET A 372 -26.54 -22.12 -8.66
CA MET A 372 -25.41 -21.23 -8.89
C MET A 372 -25.09 -21.09 -10.38
N VAL A 373 -24.94 -22.21 -11.10
CA VAL A 373 -24.57 -22.21 -12.53
C VAL A 373 -25.62 -21.49 -13.36
N ASN A 374 -26.91 -21.75 -13.12
CA ASN A 374 -28.00 -21.07 -13.82
C ASN A 374 -28.00 -19.56 -13.55
N PHE A 375 -27.71 -19.14 -12.32
CA PHE A 375 -27.56 -17.72 -11.99
C PHE A 375 -26.37 -17.08 -12.74
N LEU A 376 -25.20 -17.74 -12.74
CA LEU A 376 -24.00 -17.25 -13.41
C LEU A 376 -24.23 -17.08 -14.92
N ILE A 377 -24.78 -18.11 -15.58
CA ILE A 377 -25.10 -18.08 -17.02
C ILE A 377 -26.10 -16.96 -17.32
N LYS A 378 -27.19 -16.85 -16.53
CA LYS A 378 -28.19 -15.79 -16.70
C LYS A 378 -27.60 -14.38 -16.49
N SER A 379 -26.53 -14.28 -15.70
CA SER A 379 -25.81 -13.03 -15.43
C SER A 379 -24.69 -12.75 -16.44
N GLY A 380 -24.55 -13.58 -17.48
CA GLY A 380 -23.56 -13.41 -18.55
C GLY A 380 -22.20 -14.08 -18.30
N TYR A 381 -22.05 -14.79 -17.18
CA TYR A 381 -20.83 -15.55 -16.88
C TYR A 381 -20.99 -16.98 -17.36
N THR A 382 -20.25 -17.37 -18.40
CA THR A 382 -20.33 -18.69 -19.04
C THR A 382 -19.08 -19.54 -18.84
N TYR A 383 -18.04 -18.97 -18.20
CA TYR A 383 -16.84 -19.69 -17.78
C TYR A 383 -16.57 -19.42 -16.30
N ALA A 384 -15.84 -20.34 -15.68
CA ALA A 384 -15.28 -20.14 -14.35
C ALA A 384 -13.77 -20.43 -14.35
N ILE A 385 -13.00 -19.61 -13.64
CA ILE A 385 -11.63 -19.92 -13.25
C ILE A 385 -11.65 -20.26 -11.77
N ILE A 386 -11.06 -21.39 -11.39
CA ILE A 386 -10.91 -21.79 -9.99
C ILE A 386 -9.43 -21.96 -9.67
N ASN A 387 -8.93 -21.15 -8.74
CA ASN A 387 -7.60 -21.34 -8.16
C ASN A 387 -7.70 -22.19 -6.88
N TRP A 388 -7.46 -23.48 -7.02
CA TRP A 388 -7.59 -24.48 -5.94
C TRP A 388 -6.57 -24.29 -4.81
N ARG A 389 -5.54 -23.47 -5.01
CA ARG A 389 -4.59 -23.12 -3.94
C ARG A 389 -5.24 -22.24 -2.87
N PHE A 390 -6.20 -21.40 -3.26
CA PHE A 390 -6.85 -20.43 -2.40
C PHE A 390 -8.37 -20.69 -2.27
N PHE A 391 -8.87 -21.72 -2.95
CA PHE A 391 -10.26 -22.14 -2.89
C PHE A 391 -10.37 -23.53 -2.29
N SER A 392 -11.12 -23.67 -1.18
CA SER A 392 -11.30 -24.96 -0.50
C SER A 392 -12.64 -25.61 -0.87
N PRO A 393 -12.63 -26.86 -1.39
CA PRO A 393 -13.85 -27.64 -1.65
C PRO A 393 -14.69 -27.93 -0.39
N GLU A 394 -14.10 -27.85 0.80
CA GLU A 394 -14.77 -28.21 2.06
C GLU A 394 -15.72 -27.11 2.57
N THR A 395 -15.58 -25.89 2.05
CA THR A 395 -16.46 -24.75 2.35
C THR A 395 -17.84 -24.96 1.73
N ASP A 396 -18.87 -24.27 2.23
CA ASP A 396 -20.23 -24.41 1.68
C ASP A 396 -20.29 -24.03 0.18
N CYS A 397 -19.60 -22.95 -0.19
CA CYS A 397 -19.38 -22.56 -1.59
C CYS A 397 -18.62 -23.65 -2.38
N GLY A 398 -17.58 -24.23 -1.78
CA GLY A 398 -16.82 -25.34 -2.36
C GLY A 398 -17.65 -26.59 -2.63
N ARG A 399 -18.58 -26.93 -1.74
CA ARG A 399 -19.49 -28.07 -1.92
C ARG A 399 -20.49 -27.82 -3.05
N ILE A 400 -21.00 -26.61 -3.19
CA ILE A 400 -21.89 -26.22 -4.30
C ILE A 400 -21.17 -26.35 -5.64
N ILE A 401 -19.92 -25.87 -5.73
CA ILE A 401 -19.10 -26.03 -6.93
C ILE A 401 -18.81 -27.50 -7.21
N SER A 402 -18.47 -28.28 -6.18
CA SER A 402 -18.21 -29.71 -6.33
C SER A 402 -19.44 -30.49 -6.83
N ASP A 403 -20.65 -30.13 -6.37
CA ASP A 403 -21.91 -30.67 -6.89
C ASP A 403 -22.11 -30.30 -8.37
N ALA A 404 -21.82 -29.05 -8.77
CA ALA A 404 -21.91 -28.62 -10.17
C ALA A 404 -20.92 -29.37 -11.09
N ILE A 405 -19.68 -29.58 -10.64
CA ILE A 405 -18.67 -30.36 -11.35
C ILE A 405 -19.12 -31.83 -11.45
N GLY A 406 -19.58 -32.42 -10.35
CA GLY A 406 -20.04 -33.82 -10.30
C GLY A 406 -21.27 -34.10 -11.19
N ARG A 407 -22.10 -33.09 -11.42
CA ARG A 407 -23.24 -33.14 -12.35
C ARG A 407 -22.86 -32.91 -13.82
N GLY A 408 -21.62 -32.53 -14.10
CA GLY A 408 -21.15 -32.25 -15.47
C GLY A 408 -21.66 -30.93 -16.05
N ILE A 409 -22.22 -30.02 -15.23
CA ILE A 409 -22.64 -28.68 -15.65
C ILE A 409 -21.54 -27.62 -15.52
N MET A 410 -20.44 -27.97 -14.85
CA MET A 410 -19.14 -27.31 -14.95
C MET A 410 -18.16 -28.29 -15.59
N CYS A 411 -17.89 -28.13 -16.88
CA CYS A 411 -16.98 -29.03 -17.61
C CYS A 411 -15.57 -28.44 -17.61
N GLU A 412 -14.57 -29.18 -17.13
CA GLU A 412 -13.18 -28.72 -17.16
C GLU A 412 -12.68 -28.69 -18.61
N GLU A 413 -12.20 -27.53 -19.05
CA GLU A 413 -11.68 -27.28 -20.40
C GLU A 413 -10.16 -27.13 -20.40
N TYR A 414 -9.58 -26.74 -19.26
CA TYR A 414 -8.14 -26.53 -19.07
C TYR A 414 -7.77 -26.62 -17.59
N ALA A 415 -6.59 -27.17 -17.29
CA ALA A 415 -6.03 -27.16 -15.94
C ALA A 415 -4.50 -27.04 -15.97
N SER A 416 -3.95 -26.18 -15.12
CA SER A 416 -2.50 -25.97 -14.97
C SER A 416 -2.20 -25.32 -13.62
N HIS A 417 -1.09 -25.68 -12.96
CA HIS A 417 -0.63 -25.05 -11.71
C HIS A 417 -1.69 -24.90 -10.59
N ALA A 418 -2.56 -25.90 -10.40
CA ALA A 418 -3.70 -25.88 -9.48
C ALA A 418 -4.78 -24.83 -9.80
N VAL A 419 -4.82 -24.36 -11.04
CA VAL A 419 -5.87 -23.49 -11.59
C VAL A 419 -6.60 -24.25 -12.70
N SER A 420 -7.92 -24.33 -12.60
CA SER A 420 -8.78 -24.96 -13.60
C SER A 420 -9.72 -23.94 -14.25
N VAL A 421 -9.99 -24.12 -15.54
CA VAL A 421 -11.00 -23.39 -16.31
C VAL A 421 -12.16 -24.34 -16.58
N TYR A 422 -13.38 -23.89 -16.28
CA TYR A 422 -14.61 -24.63 -16.55
C TYR A 422 -15.50 -23.87 -17.52
N SER A 423 -16.07 -24.56 -18.50
CA SER A 423 -17.25 -24.07 -19.23
C SER A 423 -18.51 -24.38 -18.44
N LEU A 424 -19.44 -23.41 -18.39
CA LEU A 424 -20.69 -23.52 -17.66
C LEU A 424 -21.82 -23.91 -18.63
N ARG A 425 -22.60 -24.92 -18.26
CA ARG A 425 -23.73 -25.43 -19.05
C ARG A 425 -24.99 -25.42 -18.20
N SER A 426 -26.12 -25.05 -18.77
CA SER A 426 -27.40 -25.25 -18.12
C SER A 426 -27.69 -26.75 -18.04
N GLU A 427 -28.24 -27.19 -16.90
CA GLU A 427 -28.78 -28.55 -16.73
C GLU A 427 -29.95 -28.82 -17.67
#